data_AF-A0A1X1APY2-F1
#
_entry.id   AF-A0A1X1APY2-F1
#
_cell.length_a   1.000
_cell.length_b   1.000
_cell.length_c   1.000
_cell.angle_alpha   90.00
_cell.angle_beta   90.00
_cell.angle_gamma   90.00
#
_symmetry.space_group_name_H-M   'P 1'
#
loop_
_entity.id
_entity.type
_entity.pdbx_description
1 polymer ?
#
loop_
_entity_poly.entity_id
_entity_poly.type
_entity_poly.pdbx_seq_one_letter_code
_entity_poly.pdbx_strand_id
1 'polypeptide(L)'
;MLAEMRSEGYGVTSGLVVPISQLAEYAHASQASDPRIKVLTTLTRDELAVLASVIEMEPAGAGNSPAEPALIYAATAFGADRSRTLDALSRLGTLNLITLRDRTSQVDIVGQEGHELTDPEALPDLGDADDAECRVIAQGLIQITFGRSAVPRIADLVVNEFLEGTRLESYVVHSHTGVSDPLDLLAMADAYPASKIARRLRGRPDPLLAIWMTLGDQKFSVVAAFNNAADRDKGKKAADAAHGVNWYGRRVSIQRTFVDPSRKVPSNRFFSAVYYATGLPTFRDRDTGKWWMESDENLSIEEYAQRQVDLINILRESTSELERNVYALNEDRGFAVGKQDRELQIIELRGTRRVTQLEPEQVEIVSNPAPFQWVRLEQSLKLPPDQRTRSVLQQRRMSEQLGDDPVIAALNHMWESSREFNSRQPQTRIKLSPSVVRVIRDAHVRDMKLARTLSESLTIAGQRGHRDQVSLRVAFLSLGPKERRHLLPAVYATPVGDPSDVQIRFVTKPVQTPEALYASAFGDGSNLKLSDDTAQGMIEHLLGYERGEIEVRAV
;
A
#
# COMPACT_ATOMS: atom_id res chain seq x y z
N MET A 1 -27.47 -18.12 25.55
CA MET A 1 -27.19 -17.64 24.19
C MET A 1 -25.90 -16.82 24.05
N LEU A 2 -25.81 -15.55 24.44
CA LEU A 2 -24.54 -14.77 24.34
C LEU A 2 -23.42 -15.29 25.26
N ALA A 3 -23.78 -15.89 26.40
CA ALA A 3 -22.83 -16.57 27.28
C ALA A 3 -22.28 -17.86 26.65
N GLU A 4 -23.05 -18.58 25.83
CA GLU A 4 -22.62 -19.80 25.14
C GLU A 4 -21.67 -19.50 23.99
N MET A 5 -21.86 -18.39 23.28
CA MET A 5 -20.91 -17.91 22.27
C MET A 5 -19.59 -17.39 22.87
N ARG A 6 -19.53 -17.15 24.18
CA ARG A 6 -18.31 -16.80 24.92
C ARG A 6 -17.64 -18.00 25.60
N SER A 7 -18.35 -19.10 25.85
CA SER A 7 -17.92 -20.14 26.80
C SER A 7 -17.48 -21.47 26.18
N GLU A 8 -17.74 -21.74 24.90
CA GLU A 8 -17.26 -22.97 24.27
C GLU A 8 -16.14 -22.66 23.27
N GLY A 9 -14.99 -23.30 23.49
CA GLY A 9 -13.85 -23.28 22.59
C GLY A 9 -14.12 -23.95 21.24
N TYR A 10 -15.06 -23.39 20.47
CA TYR A 10 -15.25 -23.69 19.06
C TYR A 10 -14.36 -22.79 18.22
N GLY A 11 -13.32 -23.38 17.65
CA GLY A 11 -12.51 -22.74 16.64
C GLY A 11 -13.32 -22.34 15.41
N VAL A 12 -12.91 -21.22 14.80
CA VAL A 12 -13.08 -20.89 13.37
C VAL A 12 -14.42 -20.27 12.91
N THR A 13 -15.47 -20.13 13.74
CA THR A 13 -16.78 -19.61 13.25
C THR A 13 -17.06 -18.09 13.34
N SER A 14 -16.13 -17.27 13.84
CA SER A 14 -16.39 -15.88 14.25
C SER A 14 -16.20 -14.81 13.14
N GLY A 15 -16.89 -14.93 12.01
CA GLY A 15 -17.01 -13.80 11.06
C GLY A 15 -17.95 -12.69 11.57
N LEU A 16 -18.47 -11.84 10.66
CA LEU A 16 -19.26 -10.63 10.97
C LEU A 16 -20.43 -10.80 11.96
N VAL A 17 -20.90 -12.03 12.19
CA VAL A 17 -21.90 -12.37 13.21
C VAL A 17 -21.57 -11.81 14.61
N VAL A 18 -20.31 -11.93 15.07
CA VAL A 18 -19.91 -11.45 16.40
C VAL A 18 -19.76 -9.92 16.42
N PRO A 19 -19.10 -9.28 15.44
CA PRO A 19 -19.08 -7.83 15.32
C PRO A 19 -20.46 -7.16 15.18
N ILE A 20 -21.39 -7.71 14.37
CA ILE A 20 -22.74 -7.14 14.15
C ILE A 20 -23.51 -7.10 15.47
N SER A 21 -23.49 -8.20 16.23
CA SER A 21 -24.16 -8.28 17.52
C SER A 21 -23.55 -7.34 18.56
N GLN A 22 -22.21 -7.25 18.63
CA GLN A 22 -21.52 -6.34 19.54
C GLN A 22 -21.77 -4.86 19.18
N LEU A 23 -21.68 -4.50 17.89
CA LEU A 23 -21.91 -3.14 17.41
C LEU A 23 -23.32 -2.63 17.75
N ALA A 24 -24.33 -3.48 17.66
CA ALA A 24 -25.70 -3.12 18.02
C ALA A 24 -25.84 -2.71 19.49
N GLU A 25 -25.07 -3.33 20.39
CA GLU A 25 -25.10 -3.03 21.84
C GLU A 25 -24.39 -1.71 22.19
N TYR A 26 -23.41 -1.29 21.39
CA TYR A 26 -22.59 -0.08 21.64
C TYR A 26 -23.00 1.14 20.80
N ALA A 27 -24.07 1.05 20.00
CA ALA A 27 -24.56 2.18 19.21
C ALA A 27 -24.90 3.39 20.12
N HIS A 28 -24.46 4.59 19.75
CA HIS A 28 -24.69 5.82 20.52
C HIS A 28 -26.18 6.06 20.80
N ALA A 29 -26.52 6.82 21.85
CA ALA A 29 -27.91 7.09 22.23
C ALA A 29 -28.79 7.66 21.09
N SER A 30 -28.21 8.38 20.11
CA SER A 30 -28.91 8.87 18.91
C SER A 30 -29.14 7.79 17.83
N GLN A 31 -28.38 6.69 17.85
CA GLN A 31 -28.48 5.53 16.96
C GLN A 31 -29.26 4.38 17.60
N ALA A 32 -29.25 4.25 18.94
CA ALA A 32 -30.01 3.27 19.70
C ALA A 32 -31.54 3.41 19.52
N SER A 33 -32.01 4.57 19.05
CA SER A 33 -33.39 4.81 18.65
C SER A 33 -33.73 4.30 17.23
N ASP A 34 -32.75 3.88 16.41
CA ASP A 34 -33.03 3.24 15.12
C ASP A 34 -33.62 1.84 15.36
N PRO A 35 -34.87 1.58 14.93
CA PRO A 35 -35.53 0.30 15.14
C PRO A 35 -34.72 -0.89 14.60
N ARG A 36 -33.94 -0.69 13.53
CA ARG A 36 -33.15 -1.73 12.88
C ARG A 36 -32.01 -2.22 13.77
N ILE A 37 -31.34 -1.32 14.50
CA ILE A 37 -30.27 -1.66 15.44
C ILE A 37 -30.82 -2.47 16.62
N LYS A 38 -31.97 -2.06 17.15
CA LYS A 38 -32.62 -2.75 18.27
C LYS A 38 -33.01 -4.18 17.88
N VAL A 39 -33.52 -4.38 16.67
CA VAL A 39 -33.91 -5.70 16.15
C VAL A 39 -32.72 -6.66 16.05
N LEU A 40 -31.51 -6.18 15.74
CA LEU A 40 -30.31 -7.06 15.64
C LEU A 40 -30.04 -7.86 16.91
N THR A 41 -30.27 -7.28 18.08
CA THR A 41 -30.07 -7.95 19.39
C THR A 41 -31.04 -9.09 19.64
N THR A 42 -32.09 -9.21 18.81
CA THR A 42 -33.17 -10.20 18.96
C THR A 42 -33.13 -11.31 17.90
N LEU A 43 -32.20 -11.24 16.94
CA LEU A 43 -32.09 -12.21 15.85
C LEU A 43 -31.53 -13.55 16.34
N THR A 44 -31.99 -14.64 15.70
CA THR A 44 -31.45 -15.97 15.95
C THR A 44 -30.07 -16.16 15.30
N ARG A 45 -29.37 -17.23 15.66
CA ARG A 45 -28.06 -17.55 15.06
C ARG A 45 -28.14 -17.72 13.54
N ASP A 46 -29.18 -18.42 13.06
CA ASP A 46 -29.37 -18.66 11.62
C ASP A 46 -29.75 -17.36 10.88
N GLU A 47 -30.57 -16.50 11.50
CA GLU A 47 -30.87 -15.16 10.98
C GLU A 47 -29.65 -14.25 10.93
N LEU A 48 -28.83 -14.23 11.99
CA LEU A 48 -27.58 -13.47 11.99
C LEU A 48 -26.59 -14.00 10.96
N ALA A 49 -26.55 -15.32 10.75
CA ALA A 49 -25.71 -15.95 9.75
C ALA A 49 -26.15 -15.60 8.33
N VAL A 50 -27.45 -15.66 8.02
CA VAL A 50 -27.99 -15.24 6.70
C VAL A 50 -27.80 -13.74 6.50
N LEU A 51 -28.04 -12.91 7.51
CA LEU A 51 -27.81 -11.48 7.45
C LEU A 51 -26.33 -11.15 7.22
N ALA A 52 -25.44 -11.82 7.95
CA ALA A 52 -24.00 -11.69 7.74
C ALA A 52 -23.62 -12.13 6.32
N SER A 53 -24.15 -13.23 5.80
CA SER A 53 -23.89 -13.65 4.41
C SER A 53 -24.36 -12.65 3.38
N VAL A 54 -25.57 -12.08 3.53
CA VAL A 54 -26.08 -11.05 2.63
C VAL A 54 -25.17 -9.83 2.67
N ILE A 55 -24.79 -9.36 3.86
CA ILE A 55 -23.86 -8.23 4.04
C ILE A 55 -22.50 -8.54 3.40
N GLU A 56 -21.96 -9.73 3.65
CA GLU A 56 -20.67 -10.15 3.11
C GLU A 56 -20.69 -10.28 1.59
N MET A 57 -21.83 -10.69 1.03
CA MET A 57 -22.04 -10.83 -0.40
C MET A 57 -22.69 -9.60 -1.04
N GLU A 58 -22.82 -8.48 -0.35
CA GLU A 58 -23.32 -7.20 -0.90
C GLU A 58 -22.20 -6.41 -1.58
N PRO A 59 -22.35 -6.00 -2.85
CA PRO A 59 -21.30 -5.26 -3.55
C PRO A 59 -21.25 -3.80 -3.05
N ALA A 60 -20.10 -3.14 -3.18
CA ALA A 60 -19.93 -1.77 -2.74
C ALA A 60 -20.59 -0.73 -3.69
N GLY A 61 -21.25 -1.15 -4.77
CA GLY A 61 -22.12 -0.34 -5.61
C GLY A 61 -23.62 -0.58 -5.38
N ALA A 62 -24.46 -0.15 -6.32
CA ALA A 62 -25.90 -0.48 -6.39
C ALA A 62 -26.13 -1.90 -6.96
N GLY A 63 -25.23 -2.83 -6.62
CA GLY A 63 -25.30 -4.19 -7.10
C GLY A 63 -26.10 -5.08 -6.15
N ASN A 64 -26.56 -6.18 -6.69
CA ASN A 64 -27.56 -7.05 -6.08
C ASN A 64 -26.92 -8.39 -5.67
N SER A 65 -27.14 -8.87 -4.45
CA SER A 65 -26.66 -10.20 -4.00
C SER A 65 -27.68 -11.27 -4.32
N PRO A 66 -27.36 -12.30 -5.11
CA PRO A 66 -28.30 -13.39 -5.36
C PRO A 66 -28.57 -14.17 -4.07
N ALA A 67 -29.85 -14.48 -3.80
CA ALA A 67 -30.30 -15.04 -2.52
C ALA A 67 -29.73 -16.42 -2.23
N GLU A 68 -29.83 -17.36 -3.17
CA GLU A 68 -29.39 -18.75 -2.97
C GLU A 68 -27.88 -18.87 -2.66
N PRO A 69 -26.98 -18.16 -3.37
CA PRO A 69 -25.59 -18.03 -2.93
C PRO A 69 -25.40 -17.53 -1.50
N ALA A 70 -26.18 -16.54 -1.05
CA ALA A 70 -26.09 -16.03 0.32
C ALA A 70 -26.51 -17.09 1.36
N LEU A 71 -27.50 -17.93 1.03
CA LEU A 71 -27.91 -19.05 1.88
C LEU A 71 -26.86 -20.15 1.94
N ILE A 72 -26.29 -20.52 0.78
CA ILE A 72 -25.19 -21.49 0.71
C ILE A 72 -24.01 -20.99 1.54
N TYR A 73 -23.65 -19.72 1.39
CA TYR A 73 -22.59 -19.06 2.16
C TYR A 73 -22.91 -19.02 3.67
N ALA A 74 -24.18 -18.81 4.05
CA ALA A 74 -24.61 -18.84 5.45
C ALA A 74 -24.34 -20.20 6.10
N ALA A 75 -24.66 -21.27 5.38
CA ALA A 75 -24.43 -22.62 5.86
C ALA A 75 -22.95 -22.99 5.91
N THR A 76 -22.19 -22.67 4.85
CA THR A 76 -20.78 -23.10 4.74
C THR A 76 -19.83 -22.25 5.58
N ALA A 77 -20.01 -20.93 5.61
CA ALA A 77 -19.15 -20.04 6.38
C ALA A 77 -19.60 -19.96 7.84
N PHE A 78 -20.87 -19.64 8.12
CA PHE A 78 -21.35 -19.35 9.48
C PHE A 78 -21.95 -20.55 10.21
N GLY A 79 -22.06 -21.69 9.54
CA GLY A 79 -22.64 -22.90 10.12
C GLY A 79 -24.12 -22.75 10.41
N ALA A 80 -24.84 -21.97 9.60
CA ALA A 80 -26.30 -21.92 9.64
C ALA A 80 -26.89 -23.28 9.24
N ASP A 81 -28.00 -23.65 9.87
CA ASP A 81 -28.73 -24.84 9.46
C ASP A 81 -29.40 -24.59 8.10
N ARG A 82 -29.00 -25.34 7.06
CA ARG A 82 -29.54 -25.22 5.70
C ARG A 82 -31.07 -25.25 5.69
N SER A 83 -31.70 -26.07 6.52
CA SER A 83 -33.16 -26.19 6.59
C SER A 83 -33.85 -24.93 7.10
N ARG A 84 -33.14 -24.08 7.85
CA ARG A 84 -33.65 -22.86 8.48
C ARG A 84 -33.24 -21.57 7.77
N THR A 85 -32.26 -21.64 6.87
CA THR A 85 -31.75 -20.46 6.15
C THR A 85 -32.81 -19.79 5.27
N LEU A 86 -33.73 -20.55 4.66
CA LEU A 86 -34.83 -20.02 3.86
C LEU A 86 -35.82 -19.21 4.73
N ASP A 87 -36.25 -19.77 5.86
CA ASP A 87 -37.13 -19.08 6.81
C ASP A 87 -36.47 -17.82 7.37
N ALA A 88 -35.17 -17.90 7.66
CA ALA A 88 -34.36 -16.78 8.12
C ALA A 88 -34.32 -15.64 7.08
N LEU A 89 -34.14 -15.95 5.78
CA LEU A 89 -34.14 -14.95 4.72
C LEU A 89 -35.47 -14.20 4.64
N SER A 90 -36.59 -14.93 4.65
CA SER A 90 -37.93 -14.34 4.64
C SER A 90 -38.16 -13.45 5.88
N ARG A 91 -37.74 -13.91 7.05
CA ARG A 91 -37.87 -13.16 8.31
C ARG A 91 -36.99 -11.90 8.34
N LEU A 92 -35.79 -11.93 7.77
CA LEU A 92 -34.96 -10.72 7.65
C LEU A 92 -35.60 -9.69 6.71
N GLY A 93 -36.32 -10.14 5.68
CA GLY A 93 -37.11 -9.29 4.79
C GLY A 93 -38.25 -8.59 5.53
N THR A 94 -39.04 -9.34 6.31
CA THR A 94 -40.16 -8.76 7.09
C THR A 94 -39.69 -7.81 8.19
N LEU A 95 -38.50 -8.03 8.73
CA LEU A 95 -37.87 -7.13 9.71
C LEU A 95 -37.24 -5.87 9.07
N ASN A 96 -37.37 -5.69 7.75
CA ASN A 96 -36.73 -4.60 6.99
C ASN A 96 -35.22 -4.51 7.23
N LEU A 97 -34.57 -5.64 7.46
CA LEU A 97 -33.11 -5.74 7.57
C LEU A 97 -32.48 -6.06 6.22
N ILE A 98 -33.22 -6.77 5.36
CA ILE A 98 -32.88 -6.95 3.96
C ILE A 98 -34.03 -6.55 3.04
N THR A 99 -33.73 -6.14 1.81
CA THR A 99 -34.75 -6.01 0.76
C THR A 99 -34.69 -7.23 -0.14
N LEU A 100 -35.81 -7.93 -0.33
CA LEU A 100 -35.96 -9.01 -1.33
C LEU A 100 -36.59 -8.44 -2.61
N ARG A 101 -35.95 -8.63 -3.77
CA ARG A 101 -36.51 -8.21 -5.07
C ARG A 101 -36.44 -9.33 -6.09
N ASP A 102 -37.50 -9.46 -6.91
CA ASP A 102 -37.48 -10.32 -8.09
C ASP A 102 -36.75 -9.61 -9.24
N ARG A 103 -35.76 -10.29 -9.82
CA ARG A 103 -34.88 -9.80 -10.89
C ARG A 103 -35.65 -9.46 -12.18
N THR A 104 -36.85 -10.03 -12.36
CA THR A 104 -37.75 -9.73 -13.49
C THR A 104 -38.29 -8.29 -13.47
N SER A 105 -38.35 -7.65 -12.30
CA SER A 105 -38.91 -6.29 -12.14
C SER A 105 -37.94 -5.17 -12.56
N GLN A 106 -36.72 -5.50 -13.00
CA GLN A 106 -35.70 -4.51 -13.42
C GLN A 106 -35.73 -4.15 -14.91
N VAL A 107 -36.47 -4.88 -15.75
CA VAL A 107 -36.48 -4.62 -17.20
C VAL A 107 -37.39 -3.44 -17.58
N ASP A 108 -38.34 -3.05 -16.72
CA ASP A 108 -39.34 -2.01 -17.07
C ASP A 108 -39.15 -0.64 -16.41
N ILE A 109 -38.04 -0.36 -15.73
CA ILE A 109 -37.79 0.97 -15.12
C ILE A 109 -36.60 1.66 -15.78
N VAL A 110 -36.66 1.82 -17.10
CA VAL A 110 -35.98 2.90 -17.83
C VAL A 110 -37.06 3.63 -18.63
N GLY A 111 -37.86 4.42 -17.92
CA GLY A 111 -38.80 5.36 -18.54
C GLY A 111 -40.19 5.33 -17.93
N GLN A 112 -40.35 5.91 -16.75
CA GLN A 112 -41.47 6.82 -16.45
C GLN A 112 -41.27 7.42 -15.06
N GLU A 113 -41.31 8.74 -15.01
CA GLU A 113 -41.36 9.52 -13.77
C GLU A 113 -42.70 9.26 -13.07
N GLY A 114 -42.63 9.00 -11.76
CA GLY A 114 -43.76 9.13 -10.85
C GLY A 114 -44.76 7.98 -10.84
N HIS A 115 -44.54 6.99 -9.97
CA HIS A 115 -45.65 6.30 -9.30
C HIS A 115 -45.25 5.87 -7.88
N GLU A 116 -46.20 6.08 -6.97
CA GLU A 116 -46.14 5.85 -5.54
C GLU A 116 -45.90 4.38 -5.18
N LEU A 117 -45.21 4.19 -4.05
CA LEU A 117 -45.04 2.90 -3.36
C LEU A 117 -46.39 2.38 -2.85
N THR A 118 -46.98 1.42 -3.54
CA THR A 118 -48.05 0.56 -2.99
C THR A 118 -47.97 -0.84 -3.59
N ASP A 119 -47.31 -1.78 -2.89
CA ASP A 119 -47.96 -2.96 -2.28
C ASP A 119 -46.92 -3.82 -1.52
N PRO A 120 -47.06 -4.08 -0.21
CA PRO A 120 -46.07 -4.80 0.59
C PRO A 120 -46.30 -6.31 0.77
N GLU A 121 -47.19 -6.97 0.02
CA GLU A 121 -47.64 -8.35 0.35
C GLU A 121 -47.39 -9.47 -0.68
N ALA A 122 -46.58 -9.26 -1.72
CA ALA A 122 -46.18 -10.37 -2.61
C ALA A 122 -44.81 -10.94 -2.22
N LEU A 123 -44.80 -11.96 -1.34
CA LEU A 123 -43.63 -12.84 -1.20
C LEU A 123 -43.46 -13.61 -2.53
N PRO A 124 -42.28 -13.57 -3.18
CA PRO A 124 -42.05 -14.34 -4.39
C PRO A 124 -42.06 -15.84 -4.08
N ASP A 125 -42.84 -16.60 -4.85
CA ASP A 125 -42.91 -18.05 -4.76
C ASP A 125 -41.57 -18.65 -5.21
N LEU A 126 -40.89 -19.36 -4.30
CA LEU A 126 -39.55 -19.94 -4.49
C LEU A 126 -39.60 -21.36 -5.10
N GLY A 127 -40.77 -21.80 -5.57
CA GLY A 127 -40.97 -23.11 -6.18
C GLY A 127 -40.83 -23.11 -7.71
N ASP A 128 -39.98 -24.00 -8.21
CA ASP A 128 -39.93 -24.53 -9.59
C ASP A 128 -39.49 -23.59 -10.73
N ALA A 129 -38.17 -23.54 -11.00
CA ALA A 129 -37.63 -23.28 -12.34
C ALA A 129 -36.16 -23.74 -12.49
N ASP A 130 -36.00 -24.87 -13.17
CA ASP A 130 -34.77 -25.66 -13.39
C ASP A 130 -33.69 -25.04 -14.31
N ASP A 131 -33.64 -23.72 -14.53
CA ASP A 131 -32.56 -23.13 -15.35
C ASP A 131 -32.35 -21.60 -15.17
N ALA A 132 -32.81 -21.03 -14.05
CA ALA A 132 -32.75 -19.57 -13.86
C ALA A 132 -31.58 -19.15 -12.95
N GLU A 133 -30.67 -18.35 -13.50
CA GLU A 133 -29.94 -17.35 -12.73
C GLU A 133 -30.83 -16.77 -11.62
N CYS A 134 -30.41 -16.94 -10.36
CA CYS A 134 -31.18 -16.65 -9.15
C CYS A 134 -32.10 -15.40 -9.27
N ARG A 135 -33.41 -15.59 -9.12
CA ARG A 135 -34.44 -14.55 -9.29
C ARG A 135 -34.55 -13.60 -8.11
N VAL A 136 -34.06 -13.96 -6.92
CA VAL A 136 -34.22 -13.16 -5.71
C VAL A 136 -32.93 -12.47 -5.31
N ILE A 137 -33.02 -11.18 -5.02
CA ILE A 137 -31.92 -10.31 -4.63
C ILE A 137 -32.09 -9.90 -3.17
N ALA A 138 -31.05 -10.00 -2.35
CA ALA A 138 -31.04 -9.52 -0.97
C ALA A 138 -30.10 -8.30 -0.82
N GLN A 139 -30.58 -7.21 -0.22
CA GLN A 139 -29.76 -6.01 0.10
C GLN A 139 -29.80 -5.70 1.60
N GLY A 140 -28.65 -5.65 2.29
CA GLY A 140 -28.55 -5.40 3.73
C GLY A 140 -28.74 -3.93 4.10
N LEU A 141 -29.97 -3.55 4.47
CA LEU A 141 -30.31 -2.16 4.83
C LEU A 141 -29.57 -1.63 6.07
N ILE A 142 -29.07 -2.55 6.89
CA ILE A 142 -28.31 -2.24 8.09
C ILE A 142 -26.89 -1.72 7.79
N GLN A 143 -26.36 -1.96 6.59
CA GLN A 143 -25.05 -1.43 6.18
C GLN A 143 -25.02 0.10 6.12
N ILE A 144 -26.16 0.74 5.84
CA ILE A 144 -26.31 2.20 5.86
C ILE A 144 -26.05 2.74 7.28
N THR A 145 -26.37 1.94 8.31
CA THR A 145 -26.28 2.33 9.72
C THR A 145 -24.92 1.99 10.33
N PHE A 146 -24.29 0.87 9.97
CA PHE A 146 -23.01 0.44 10.57
C PHE A 146 -21.77 0.75 9.73
N GLY A 147 -21.94 1.24 8.49
CA GLY A 147 -20.84 1.39 7.54
C GLY A 147 -20.44 0.06 6.90
N ARG A 148 -19.86 0.14 5.70
CA ARG A 148 -19.42 -1.03 4.94
C ARG A 148 -18.06 -1.50 5.43
N SER A 149 -18.02 -2.61 6.17
CA SER A 149 -16.75 -3.26 6.57
C SER A 149 -16.35 -4.35 5.58
N ALA A 150 -15.07 -4.36 5.16
CA ALA A 150 -14.48 -5.46 4.40
C ALA A 150 -14.41 -6.74 5.24
N VAL A 151 -14.47 -7.89 4.57
CA VAL A 151 -14.92 -9.15 5.17
C VAL A 151 -13.82 -10.21 5.22
N PRO A 152 -13.37 -10.66 6.40
CA PRO A 152 -12.26 -11.63 6.53
C PRO A 152 -12.50 -13.00 5.90
N ARG A 153 -13.72 -13.55 6.02
CA ARG A 153 -14.00 -14.93 5.62
C ARG A 153 -14.10 -15.16 4.12
N ILE A 154 -14.57 -14.17 3.37
CA ILE A 154 -14.55 -14.20 1.91
C ILE A 154 -13.11 -14.29 1.41
N ALA A 155 -12.19 -13.55 2.02
CA ALA A 155 -10.78 -13.55 1.63
C ALA A 155 -10.16 -14.95 1.71
N ASP A 156 -10.42 -15.68 2.81
CA ASP A 156 -9.90 -17.03 3.03
C ASP A 156 -10.54 -18.07 2.10
N LEU A 157 -11.84 -17.95 1.83
CA LEU A 157 -12.52 -18.81 0.85
C LEU A 157 -11.99 -18.57 -0.56
N VAL A 158 -11.74 -17.31 -0.93
CA VAL A 158 -11.12 -16.98 -2.23
C VAL A 158 -9.74 -17.61 -2.35
N VAL A 159 -8.94 -17.59 -1.28
CA VAL A 159 -7.63 -18.27 -1.27
C VAL A 159 -7.78 -19.79 -1.46
N ASN A 160 -8.75 -20.41 -0.77
CA ASN A 160 -8.92 -21.86 -0.80
C ASN A 160 -9.51 -22.38 -2.12
N GLU A 161 -10.46 -21.65 -2.71
CA GLU A 161 -11.20 -22.08 -3.91
C GLU A 161 -10.57 -21.56 -5.21
N PHE A 162 -10.18 -20.27 -5.28
CA PHE A 162 -9.72 -19.65 -6.54
C PHE A 162 -8.22 -19.57 -6.67
N LEU A 163 -7.52 -19.41 -5.56
CA LEU A 163 -6.07 -19.47 -5.53
C LEU A 163 -5.57 -20.84 -5.12
N GLU A 164 -6.37 -21.91 -5.31
CA GLU A 164 -5.99 -23.27 -4.94
C GLU A 164 -4.65 -23.68 -5.57
N GLY A 165 -4.46 -23.41 -6.87
CA GLY A 165 -3.18 -23.69 -7.54
C GLY A 165 -2.02 -22.88 -6.97
N THR A 166 -2.25 -21.64 -6.53
CA THR A 166 -1.25 -20.83 -5.81
C THR A 166 -0.96 -21.41 -4.42
N ARG A 167 -2.00 -21.84 -3.71
CA ARG A 167 -1.95 -22.42 -2.37
C ARG A 167 -1.19 -23.73 -2.35
N LEU A 168 -1.45 -24.62 -3.31
CA LEU A 168 -0.79 -25.92 -3.44
C LEU A 168 0.72 -25.81 -3.71
N GLU A 169 1.14 -24.80 -4.47
CA GLU A 169 2.55 -24.58 -4.81
C GLU A 169 3.31 -23.77 -3.72
N SER A 170 2.56 -23.04 -2.91
CA SER A 170 3.10 -22.28 -1.76
C SER A 170 3.19 -23.15 -0.51
N TYR A 171 4.06 -22.78 0.41
CA TYR A 171 4.06 -23.35 1.77
C TYR A 171 3.40 -22.43 2.80
N VAL A 172 3.14 -21.17 2.43
CA VAL A 172 2.39 -20.16 3.20
C VAL A 172 1.54 -19.36 2.24
N VAL A 173 0.26 -19.14 2.61
CA VAL A 173 -0.60 -18.11 2.01
C VAL A 173 -1.31 -17.35 3.12
N HIS A 174 -1.31 -16.03 3.03
CA HIS A 174 -2.07 -15.16 3.90
C HIS A 174 -2.94 -14.22 3.08
N SER A 175 -4.20 -14.08 3.50
CA SER A 175 -5.14 -13.11 2.96
C SER A 175 -5.22 -11.90 3.90
N HIS A 176 -5.47 -10.73 3.32
CA HIS A 176 -5.78 -9.50 4.04
C HIS A 176 -6.97 -8.84 3.37
N THR A 177 -7.92 -8.38 4.19
CA THR A 177 -9.09 -7.65 3.73
C THR A 177 -8.72 -6.24 3.31
N GLY A 178 -9.13 -5.83 2.11
CA GLY A 178 -8.76 -4.53 1.55
C GLY A 178 -7.41 -4.54 0.84
N VAL A 179 -6.86 -3.34 0.64
CA VAL A 179 -5.62 -3.11 -0.11
C VAL A 179 -4.49 -2.79 0.86
N SER A 180 -3.55 -3.73 1.00
CA SER A 180 -2.30 -3.56 1.76
C SER A 180 -1.16 -3.08 0.90
N ASP A 181 -0.16 -2.42 1.49
CA ASP A 181 1.08 -2.15 0.76
C ASP A 181 1.92 -3.42 0.63
N PRO A 182 2.78 -3.49 -0.40
CA PRO A 182 3.69 -4.61 -0.56
C PRO A 182 4.52 -4.90 0.68
N LEU A 183 5.04 -3.88 1.38
CA LEU A 183 5.84 -4.07 2.58
C LEU A 183 5.07 -4.75 3.72
N ASP A 184 3.81 -4.37 3.96
CA ASP A 184 2.96 -5.00 4.98
C ASP A 184 2.74 -6.48 4.65
N LEU A 185 2.44 -6.78 3.39
CA LEU A 185 2.25 -8.15 2.91
C LEU A 185 3.52 -8.97 3.06
N LEU A 186 4.68 -8.41 2.70
CA LEU A 186 5.95 -9.09 2.90
C LEU A 186 6.21 -9.33 4.39
N ALA A 187 5.90 -8.36 5.26
CA ALA A 187 6.03 -8.52 6.72
C ALA A 187 5.08 -9.61 7.28
N MET A 188 3.86 -9.70 6.76
CA MET A 188 2.91 -10.77 7.11
C MET A 188 3.47 -12.16 6.74
N ALA A 189 4.04 -12.30 5.55
CA ALA A 189 4.68 -13.56 5.14
C ALA A 189 5.87 -13.91 6.06
N ASP A 190 6.72 -12.93 6.39
CA ASP A 190 7.90 -13.14 7.25
C ASP A 190 7.57 -13.44 8.72
N ALA A 191 6.39 -13.02 9.19
CA ALA A 191 5.93 -13.34 10.53
C ALA A 191 5.72 -14.85 10.72
N TYR A 192 5.48 -15.59 9.63
CA TYR A 192 5.17 -17.01 9.68
C TYR A 192 6.38 -17.86 10.11
N PRO A 193 6.22 -18.81 11.06
CA PRO A 193 7.33 -19.61 11.58
C PRO A 193 8.11 -20.39 10.50
N ALA A 194 7.42 -20.94 9.50
CA ALA A 194 8.08 -21.72 8.44
C ALA A 194 9.02 -20.86 7.59
N SER A 195 8.70 -19.60 7.33
CA SER A 195 9.56 -18.66 6.58
C SER A 195 10.85 -18.36 7.34
N LYS A 196 10.80 -18.26 8.67
CA LYS A 196 12.00 -18.10 9.51
C LYS A 196 12.93 -19.32 9.43
N ILE A 197 12.36 -20.53 9.40
CA ILE A 197 13.11 -21.78 9.29
C ILE A 197 13.71 -21.92 7.89
N ALA A 198 12.91 -21.70 6.85
CA ALA A 198 13.31 -21.73 5.46
C ALA A 198 14.48 -20.78 5.17
N ARG A 199 14.39 -19.53 5.63
CA ARG A 199 15.45 -18.53 5.48
C ARG A 199 16.74 -18.93 6.18
N ARG A 200 16.67 -19.53 7.38
CA ARG A 200 17.86 -20.04 8.10
C ARG A 200 18.52 -21.19 7.34
N LEU A 201 17.74 -22.09 6.75
CA LEU A 201 18.27 -23.25 6.01
C LEU A 201 18.82 -22.87 4.64
N ARG A 202 18.14 -21.98 3.92
CA ARG A 202 18.48 -21.62 2.53
C ARG A 202 19.46 -20.45 2.40
N GLY A 203 19.64 -19.65 3.45
CA GLY A 203 20.52 -18.47 3.44
C GLY A 203 20.11 -17.38 2.46
N ARG A 204 18.88 -17.42 1.93
CA ARG A 204 18.32 -16.47 0.97
C ARG A 204 16.85 -16.18 1.30
N PRO A 205 16.30 -15.02 0.91
CA PRO A 205 14.87 -14.75 1.04
C PRO A 205 14.05 -15.78 0.25
N ASP A 206 12.87 -16.10 0.76
CA ASP A 206 11.94 -16.97 0.05
C ASP A 206 11.33 -16.21 -1.15
N PRO A 207 11.11 -16.87 -2.30
CA PRO A 207 10.35 -16.28 -3.39
C PRO A 207 8.92 -15.97 -2.93
N LEU A 208 8.50 -14.71 -3.08
CA LEU A 208 7.18 -14.22 -2.67
C LEU A 208 6.36 -13.75 -3.87
N LEU A 209 5.05 -13.97 -3.78
CA LEU A 209 4.05 -13.42 -4.69
C LEU A 209 3.01 -12.68 -3.86
N ALA A 210 2.85 -11.39 -4.09
CA ALA A 210 1.70 -10.63 -3.61
C ALA A 210 0.70 -10.43 -4.73
N ILE A 211 -0.59 -10.55 -4.42
CA ILE A 211 -1.70 -10.49 -5.35
C ILE A 211 -2.71 -9.51 -4.77
N TRP A 212 -3.11 -8.52 -5.57
CA TRP A 212 -4.23 -7.65 -5.23
C TRP A 212 -5.36 -7.99 -6.19
N MET A 213 -6.52 -8.26 -5.62
CA MET A 213 -7.66 -8.73 -6.37
C MET A 213 -8.94 -8.09 -5.87
N THR A 214 -9.98 -8.18 -6.68
CA THR A 214 -11.34 -7.85 -6.30
C THR A 214 -12.27 -9.02 -6.54
N LEU A 215 -13.31 -9.12 -5.70
CA LEU A 215 -14.44 -10.01 -5.90
C LEU A 215 -15.69 -9.13 -5.90
N GLY A 216 -16.25 -8.88 -7.08
CA GLY A 216 -17.14 -7.72 -7.26
C GLY A 216 -16.37 -6.44 -6.89
N ASP A 217 -16.89 -5.66 -5.95
CA ASP A 217 -16.25 -4.42 -5.48
C ASP A 217 -15.37 -4.60 -4.23
N GLN A 218 -15.37 -5.80 -3.63
CA GLN A 218 -14.55 -6.05 -2.45
C GLN A 218 -13.10 -6.25 -2.85
N LYS A 219 -12.18 -5.48 -2.25
CA LYS A 219 -10.75 -5.56 -2.51
C LYS A 219 -10.08 -6.47 -1.49
N PHE A 220 -9.14 -7.29 -1.96
CA PHE A 220 -8.33 -8.17 -1.13
C PHE A 220 -6.87 -8.13 -1.56
N SER A 221 -6.00 -8.37 -0.60
CA SER A 221 -4.58 -8.54 -0.82
C SER A 221 -4.18 -9.92 -0.30
N VAL A 222 -3.41 -10.66 -1.07
CA VAL A 222 -2.92 -11.99 -0.73
C VAL A 222 -1.41 -11.99 -0.86
N VAL A 223 -0.72 -12.67 0.04
CA VAL A 223 0.71 -12.93 -0.06
C VAL A 223 0.96 -14.42 0.08
N ALA A 224 1.80 -14.95 -0.81
CA ALA A 224 2.19 -16.35 -0.81
C ALA A 224 3.71 -16.50 -0.84
N ALA A 225 4.22 -17.46 -0.06
CA ALA A 225 5.64 -17.82 -0.01
C ALA A 225 5.89 -19.21 -0.57
N PHE A 226 6.94 -19.33 -1.39
CA PHE A 226 7.23 -20.51 -2.19
C PHE A 226 8.59 -21.09 -1.86
N ASN A 227 8.78 -22.36 -2.21
CA ASN A 227 10.07 -23.02 -2.00
C ASN A 227 11.16 -22.56 -2.97
N ASN A 228 10.76 -22.23 -4.20
CA ASN A 228 11.64 -21.79 -5.26
C ASN A 228 10.89 -20.89 -6.26
N ALA A 229 11.65 -20.26 -7.16
CA ALA A 229 11.10 -19.32 -8.13
C ALA A 229 10.17 -19.98 -9.17
N ALA A 230 10.37 -21.27 -9.47
CA ALA A 230 9.55 -22.00 -10.41
C ALA A 230 8.15 -22.30 -9.84
N ASP A 231 8.06 -22.71 -8.57
CA ASP A 231 6.79 -22.90 -7.87
C ASP A 231 6.02 -21.58 -7.75
N ARG A 232 6.72 -20.48 -7.44
CA ARG A 232 6.15 -19.13 -7.48
C ARG A 232 5.59 -18.80 -8.87
N ASP A 233 6.30 -19.10 -9.95
CA ASP A 233 5.84 -18.83 -11.31
C ASP A 233 4.61 -19.66 -11.70
N LYS A 234 4.53 -20.92 -11.24
CA LYS A 234 3.30 -21.71 -11.37
C LYS A 234 2.16 -21.11 -10.57
N GLY A 235 2.41 -20.72 -9.31
CA GLY A 235 1.42 -20.08 -8.45
C GLY A 235 0.92 -18.77 -9.03
N LYS A 236 1.79 -17.98 -9.67
CA LYS A 236 1.41 -16.76 -10.41
C LYS A 236 0.53 -17.10 -11.62
N LYS A 237 0.91 -18.09 -12.43
CA LYS A 237 0.10 -18.53 -13.58
C LYS A 237 -1.30 -19.00 -13.14
N ALA A 238 -1.39 -19.72 -12.01
CA ALA A 238 -2.66 -20.13 -11.44
C ALA A 238 -3.51 -18.93 -11.00
N ALA A 239 -2.89 -17.94 -10.34
CA ALA A 239 -3.57 -16.71 -9.97
C ALA A 239 -4.06 -15.92 -11.19
N ASP A 240 -3.21 -15.77 -12.21
CA ASP A 240 -3.57 -15.10 -13.47
C ASP A 240 -4.74 -15.83 -14.17
N ALA A 241 -4.79 -17.16 -14.11
CA ALA A 241 -5.88 -17.98 -14.67
C ALA A 241 -7.20 -17.85 -13.89
N ALA A 242 -7.15 -17.50 -12.60
CA ALA A 242 -8.33 -17.21 -11.81
C ALA A 242 -8.99 -15.86 -12.15
N HIS A 243 -8.31 -15.00 -12.92
CA HIS A 243 -8.89 -13.74 -13.37
C HIS A 243 -10.09 -13.97 -14.28
N GLY A 244 -11.23 -13.37 -13.94
CA GLY A 244 -12.46 -13.43 -14.72
C GLY A 244 -13.39 -14.59 -14.38
N VAL A 245 -13.01 -15.47 -13.45
CA VAL A 245 -13.89 -16.53 -12.97
C VAL A 245 -15.06 -15.94 -12.19
N ASN A 246 -16.26 -16.47 -12.40
CA ASN A 246 -17.48 -16.03 -11.72
C ASN A 246 -17.75 -16.92 -10.48
N TRP A 247 -17.86 -16.30 -9.30
CA TRP A 247 -18.18 -16.95 -8.04
C TRP A 247 -19.48 -16.36 -7.50
N TYR A 248 -20.51 -17.20 -7.37
CA TYR A 248 -21.79 -16.76 -6.80
C TYR A 248 -22.35 -15.46 -7.43
N GLY A 249 -22.17 -15.29 -8.75
CA GLY A 249 -22.61 -14.09 -9.50
C GLY A 249 -21.63 -12.91 -9.47
N ARG A 250 -20.45 -13.06 -8.86
CA ARG A 250 -19.40 -12.04 -8.78
C ARG A 250 -18.15 -12.45 -9.54
N ARG A 251 -17.62 -11.53 -10.34
CA ARG A 251 -16.37 -11.75 -11.07
C ARG A 251 -15.17 -11.53 -10.15
N VAL A 252 -14.28 -12.52 -10.08
CA VAL A 252 -12.94 -12.37 -9.51
C VAL A 252 -12.08 -11.59 -10.51
N SER A 253 -11.40 -10.55 -10.07
CA SER A 253 -10.48 -9.76 -10.89
C SER A 253 -9.15 -9.59 -10.18
N ILE A 254 -8.11 -10.22 -10.71
CA ILE A 254 -6.72 -9.90 -10.34
C ILE A 254 -6.42 -8.49 -10.87
N GLN A 255 -6.21 -7.53 -9.97
CA GLN A 255 -5.91 -6.13 -10.30
C GLN A 255 -4.42 -5.94 -10.59
N ARG A 256 -3.57 -6.54 -9.74
CA ARG A 256 -2.12 -6.52 -9.91
C ARG A 256 -1.47 -7.68 -9.18
N THR A 257 -0.26 -8.02 -9.61
CA THR A 257 0.62 -8.95 -8.90
C THR A 257 1.98 -8.30 -8.69
N PHE A 258 2.64 -8.64 -7.60
CA PHE A 258 4.00 -8.23 -7.29
C PHE A 258 4.80 -9.48 -7.00
N VAL A 259 5.84 -9.69 -7.80
CA VAL A 259 6.83 -10.72 -7.59
C VAL A 259 8.02 -10.05 -6.92
N ASP A 260 8.39 -10.51 -5.73
CA ASP A 260 9.52 -9.96 -5.02
C ASP A 260 10.81 -10.09 -5.86
N PRO A 261 11.43 -8.99 -6.28
CA PRO A 261 12.60 -9.05 -7.15
C PRO A 261 13.86 -9.32 -6.34
N SER A 262 14.77 -10.13 -6.89
CA SER A 262 16.07 -10.45 -6.27
C SER A 262 17.10 -9.30 -6.39
N ARG A 263 16.71 -8.05 -6.12
CA ARG A 263 17.59 -6.87 -6.14
C ARG A 263 17.11 -5.79 -5.19
N LYS A 264 18.05 -4.96 -4.72
CA LYS A 264 17.77 -3.80 -3.86
C LYS A 264 17.31 -2.57 -4.66
N VAL A 265 16.51 -1.72 -4.04
CA VAL A 265 16.19 -0.37 -4.55
C VAL A 265 17.23 0.65 -4.04
N PRO A 266 17.54 1.71 -4.80
CA PRO A 266 18.45 2.75 -4.32
C PRO A 266 17.82 3.57 -3.17
N SER A 267 18.29 3.34 -1.94
CA SER A 267 17.71 3.91 -0.72
C SER A 267 17.93 5.43 -0.55
N ASN A 268 19.04 5.96 -1.05
CA ASN A 268 19.45 7.36 -0.86
C ASN A 268 19.20 8.25 -2.08
N ARG A 269 18.69 7.72 -3.20
CA ARG A 269 18.66 8.44 -4.48
C ARG A 269 17.96 9.81 -4.43
N PHE A 270 16.94 9.95 -3.60
CA PHE A 270 16.13 11.18 -3.58
C PHE A 270 16.84 12.35 -2.91
N PHE A 271 17.74 12.09 -1.95
CA PHE A 271 18.47 13.15 -1.25
C PHE A 271 19.44 13.89 -2.17
N SER A 272 20.07 13.17 -3.12
CA SER A 272 20.90 13.81 -4.15
C SER A 272 20.08 14.77 -5.01
N ALA A 273 18.87 14.38 -5.42
CA ALA A 273 17.99 15.25 -6.20
C ALA A 273 17.57 16.51 -5.42
N VAL A 274 17.35 16.39 -4.10
CA VAL A 274 17.10 17.56 -3.23
C VAL A 274 18.31 18.50 -3.23
N TYR A 275 19.53 17.98 -3.01
CA TYR A 275 20.74 18.79 -3.06
C TYR A 275 20.89 19.53 -4.40
N TYR A 276 20.60 18.88 -5.53
CA TYR A 276 20.65 19.54 -6.83
C TYR A 276 19.53 20.57 -7.04
N ALA A 277 18.36 20.36 -6.43
CA ALA A 277 17.24 21.29 -6.50
C ALA A 277 17.46 22.54 -5.62
N THR A 278 18.08 22.39 -4.45
CA THR A 278 18.18 23.45 -3.44
C THR A 278 19.59 23.98 -3.22
N GLY A 279 20.62 23.23 -3.65
CA GLY A 279 22.03 23.43 -3.30
C GLY A 279 22.35 23.37 -1.81
N LEU A 280 21.39 22.96 -0.98
CA LEU A 280 21.56 22.81 0.46
C LEU A 280 21.88 21.34 0.77
N PRO A 281 22.89 21.07 1.61
CA PRO A 281 23.19 19.72 2.04
C PRO A 281 22.08 19.16 2.93
N THR A 282 21.78 17.88 2.77
CA THR A 282 21.03 17.11 3.76
C THR A 282 21.99 16.43 4.73
N PHE A 283 21.64 16.43 6.01
CA PHE A 283 22.46 15.87 7.06
C PHE A 283 21.78 14.66 7.67
N ARG A 284 22.56 13.68 8.10
CA ARG A 284 22.05 12.56 8.87
C ARG A 284 22.39 12.78 10.33
N ASP A 285 21.36 12.86 11.16
CA ASP A 285 21.47 12.93 12.61
C ASP A 285 22.18 11.66 13.10
N ARG A 286 23.19 11.83 13.96
CA ARG A 286 24.00 10.72 14.49
C ARG A 286 23.25 9.92 15.54
N ASP A 287 22.36 10.56 16.30
CA ASP A 287 21.66 9.98 17.43
C ASP A 287 20.39 9.26 16.96
N THR A 288 19.62 9.90 16.07
CA THR A 288 18.38 9.32 15.55
C THR A 288 18.57 8.54 14.25
N GLY A 289 19.66 8.79 13.52
CA GLY A 289 19.92 8.19 12.22
C GLY A 289 19.05 8.73 11.08
N LYS A 290 18.16 9.70 11.36
CA LYS A 290 17.24 10.32 10.40
C LYS A 290 17.92 11.43 9.62
N TRP A 291 17.45 11.65 8.39
CA TRP A 291 17.88 12.77 7.58
C TRP A 291 17.14 14.04 8.00
N TRP A 292 17.83 15.17 7.97
CA TRP A 292 17.27 16.48 8.20
C TRP A 292 17.96 17.49 7.30
N MET A 293 17.36 18.66 7.17
CA MET A 293 17.88 19.79 6.44
C MET A 293 17.48 21.03 7.22
N GLU A 294 18.42 21.97 7.34
CA GLU A 294 18.16 23.22 8.03
C GLU A 294 17.10 24.02 7.27
N SER A 295 16.10 24.50 7.98
CA SER A 295 15.01 25.31 7.45
C SER A 295 14.72 26.44 8.42
N ASP A 296 14.81 27.67 7.93
CA ASP A 296 14.39 28.86 8.69
C ASP A 296 12.88 29.14 8.52
N GLU A 297 12.18 28.31 7.74
CA GLU A 297 10.75 28.46 7.49
C GLU A 297 9.90 27.79 8.56
N ASN A 298 9.00 28.58 9.14
CA ASN A 298 7.94 28.09 10.02
C ASN A 298 6.65 27.92 9.21
N LEU A 299 6.28 26.66 8.93
CA LEU A 299 5.12 26.33 8.09
C LEU A 299 3.86 26.07 8.92
N SER A 300 2.69 26.41 8.35
CA SER A 300 1.41 25.88 8.83
C SER A 300 1.32 24.36 8.63
N ILE A 301 0.47 23.69 9.38
CA ILE A 301 0.33 22.23 9.29
C ILE A 301 -0.26 21.83 7.93
N GLU A 302 -1.20 22.62 7.41
CA GLU A 302 -1.81 22.43 6.10
C GLU A 302 -0.77 22.56 5.00
N GLU A 303 0.07 23.60 5.04
CA GLU A 303 1.13 23.79 4.05
C GLU A 303 2.18 22.68 4.15
N TYR A 304 2.56 22.28 5.36
CA TYR A 304 3.48 21.18 5.59
C TYR A 304 2.95 19.88 4.96
N ALA A 305 1.68 19.53 5.21
CA ALA A 305 1.04 18.36 4.63
C ALA A 305 0.89 18.47 3.11
N GLN A 306 0.57 19.66 2.58
CA GLN A 306 0.43 19.88 1.15
C GLN A 306 1.75 19.68 0.42
N ARG A 307 2.87 20.20 0.96
CA ARG A 307 4.21 19.96 0.40
C ARG A 307 4.58 18.47 0.39
N GLN A 308 4.13 17.69 1.38
CA GLN A 308 4.30 16.22 1.35
C GLN A 308 3.49 15.56 0.24
N VAL A 309 2.21 15.95 0.06
CA VAL A 309 1.36 15.44 -1.02
C VAL A 309 1.98 15.73 -2.39
N ASP A 310 2.42 16.97 -2.60
CA ASP A 310 2.98 17.41 -3.87
C ASP A 310 4.27 16.66 -4.21
N LEU A 311 5.16 16.45 -3.23
CA LEU A 311 6.32 15.59 -3.38
C LEU A 311 5.93 14.16 -3.77
N ILE A 312 5.03 13.53 -3.01
CA ILE A 312 4.59 12.15 -3.26
C ILE A 312 4.06 12.00 -4.69
N ASN A 313 3.30 12.98 -5.17
CA ASN A 313 2.77 12.99 -6.54
C ASN A 313 3.89 13.07 -7.59
N ILE A 314 4.86 13.97 -7.42
CA ILE A 314 6.06 14.05 -8.29
C ILE A 314 6.83 12.73 -8.28
N LEU A 315 6.99 12.13 -7.10
CA LEU A 315 7.72 10.87 -6.95
C LEU A 315 7.01 9.70 -7.60
N ARG A 316 5.67 9.66 -7.60
CA ARG A 316 4.91 8.62 -8.30
C ARG A 316 5.21 8.55 -9.80
N GLU A 317 5.34 9.72 -10.43
CA GLU A 317 5.58 9.84 -11.87
C GLU A 317 7.05 9.60 -12.25
N SER A 318 7.97 9.81 -11.31
CA SER A 318 9.43 9.70 -11.52
C SER A 318 10.07 8.43 -10.94
N THR A 319 9.26 7.52 -10.38
CA THR A 319 9.70 6.23 -9.83
C THR A 319 9.49 5.08 -10.79
N SER A 320 10.36 4.07 -10.71
CA SER A 320 10.13 2.79 -11.38
C SER A 320 8.96 2.04 -10.72
N GLU A 321 8.40 1.04 -11.40
CA GLU A 321 7.33 0.21 -10.83
C GLU A 321 7.73 -0.45 -9.50
N LEU A 322 8.98 -0.93 -9.39
CA LEU A 322 9.48 -1.51 -8.15
C LEU A 322 9.51 -0.47 -7.02
N GLU A 323 10.02 0.74 -7.31
CA GLU A 323 10.06 1.82 -6.32
C GLU A 323 8.64 2.27 -5.92
N ARG A 324 7.71 2.37 -6.87
CA ARG A 324 6.30 2.62 -6.54
C ARG A 324 5.71 1.56 -5.64
N ASN A 325 6.08 0.29 -5.83
CA ASN A 325 5.64 -0.78 -4.94
C ASN A 325 6.26 -0.66 -3.54
N VAL A 326 7.58 -0.48 -3.44
CA VAL A 326 8.30 -0.40 -2.15
C VAL A 326 7.92 0.85 -1.36
N TYR A 327 7.85 2.01 -2.02
CA TYR A 327 7.42 3.27 -1.41
C TYR A 327 5.90 3.41 -1.35
N ALA A 328 5.17 2.44 -1.90
CA ALA A 328 3.73 2.38 -2.00
C ALA A 328 3.04 3.62 -2.63
N LEU A 329 3.62 4.09 -3.72
CA LEU A 329 3.15 5.22 -4.51
C LEU A 329 2.17 4.78 -5.61
N ASN A 330 1.52 3.61 -5.49
CA ASN A 330 0.59 3.11 -6.51
C ASN A 330 -0.81 3.72 -6.44
N GLU A 331 -1.12 4.45 -5.37
CA GLU A 331 -2.38 5.16 -5.17
C GLU A 331 -2.10 6.61 -4.77
N ASP A 332 -3.08 7.49 -4.98
CA ASP A 332 -3.02 8.87 -4.48
C ASP A 332 -2.90 8.89 -2.95
N ARG A 333 -2.11 9.84 -2.43
CA ARG A 333 -1.96 10.09 -1.00
C ARG A 333 -2.26 11.53 -0.65
N GLY A 334 -3.08 11.68 0.39
CA GLY A 334 -3.48 12.94 1.00
C GLY A 334 -3.28 12.83 2.50
N PHE A 335 -3.65 13.88 3.23
CA PHE A 335 -3.55 13.88 4.68
C PHE A 335 -4.77 14.54 5.32
N ALA A 336 -5.24 13.98 6.44
CA ALA A 336 -6.08 14.70 7.36
C ALA A 336 -5.22 15.17 8.54
N VAL A 337 -5.27 16.45 8.86
CA VAL A 337 -4.40 17.07 9.85
C VAL A 337 -5.20 17.75 10.95
N GLY A 338 -4.80 17.53 12.20
CA GLY A 338 -5.48 18.11 13.36
C GLY A 338 -4.52 18.32 14.51
N LYS A 339 -5.01 19.04 15.52
CA LYS A 339 -4.26 19.32 16.73
C LYS A 339 -5.16 19.13 17.94
N GLN A 340 -4.65 18.43 18.95
CA GLN A 340 -5.22 18.43 20.29
C GLN A 340 -4.13 18.81 21.28
N ASP A 341 -4.36 19.85 22.07
CA ASP A 341 -3.38 20.36 23.04
C ASP A 341 -1.99 20.62 22.43
N ARG A 342 -1.01 19.74 22.72
CA ARG A 342 0.37 19.76 22.21
C ARG A 342 0.70 18.56 21.31
N GLU A 343 -0.32 17.87 20.81
CA GLU A 343 -0.17 16.73 19.91
C GLU A 343 -0.68 17.08 18.53
N LEU A 344 0.21 16.92 17.54
CA LEU A 344 -0.12 17.04 16.13
C LEU A 344 -0.50 15.66 15.61
N GLN A 345 -1.64 15.61 14.92
CA GLN A 345 -2.16 14.41 14.29
C GLN A 345 -2.07 14.58 12.79
N ILE A 346 -1.27 13.73 12.14
CA ILE A 346 -1.20 13.65 10.69
C ILE A 346 -1.65 12.25 10.30
N ILE A 347 -2.78 12.18 9.61
CA ILE A 347 -3.44 10.94 9.22
C ILE A 347 -3.32 10.80 7.72
N GLU A 348 -2.72 9.71 7.27
CA GLU A 348 -2.58 9.45 5.85
C GLU A 348 -3.92 9.00 5.25
N LEU A 349 -4.35 9.70 4.20
CA LEU A 349 -5.51 9.37 3.38
C LEU A 349 -5.04 8.73 2.07
N ARG A 350 -5.63 7.60 1.68
CA ARG A 350 -5.35 6.89 0.43
C ARG A 350 -6.49 7.06 -0.55
N GLY A 351 -6.18 7.10 -1.85
CA GLY A 351 -7.15 7.32 -2.93
C GLY A 351 -7.52 8.79 -3.14
N THR A 352 -6.80 9.72 -2.50
CA THR A 352 -7.04 11.17 -2.62
C THR A 352 -5.72 11.93 -2.52
N ARG A 353 -5.66 13.13 -3.09
CA ARG A 353 -4.54 14.08 -2.97
C ARG A 353 -4.89 15.26 -2.06
N ARG A 354 -5.98 15.17 -1.31
CA ARG A 354 -6.48 16.29 -0.50
C ARG A 354 -5.75 16.38 0.83
N VAL A 355 -5.53 17.62 1.26
CA VAL A 355 -5.25 17.93 2.66
C VAL A 355 -6.54 18.42 3.29
N THR A 356 -6.95 17.80 4.39
CA THR A 356 -8.19 18.11 5.10
C THR A 356 -7.87 18.46 6.54
N GLN A 357 -8.39 19.59 7.05
CA GLN A 357 -8.28 19.91 8.46
C GLN A 357 -9.32 19.12 9.27
N LEU A 358 -8.91 18.53 10.38
CA LEU A 358 -9.78 17.78 11.28
C LEU A 358 -10.57 18.72 12.18
N GLU A 359 -11.88 18.51 12.24
CA GLU A 359 -12.77 19.17 13.19
C GLU A 359 -12.55 18.64 14.63
N PRO A 360 -12.91 19.38 15.69
CA PRO A 360 -12.70 18.96 17.08
C PRO A 360 -13.25 17.55 17.39
N GLU A 361 -14.43 17.21 16.87
CA GLU A 361 -15.05 15.89 17.03
C GLU A 361 -14.24 14.78 16.36
N GLN A 362 -13.57 15.07 15.23
CA GLN A 362 -12.74 14.11 14.50
C GLN A 362 -11.40 13.90 15.20
N VAL A 363 -10.82 14.97 15.75
CA VAL A 363 -9.63 14.91 16.59
C VAL A 363 -9.89 14.05 17.83
N GLU A 364 -11.06 14.19 18.46
CA GLU A 364 -11.45 13.35 19.60
C GLU A 364 -11.52 11.86 19.24
N ILE A 365 -12.07 11.51 18.06
CA ILE A 365 -12.08 10.12 17.55
C ILE A 365 -10.65 9.58 17.48
N VAL A 366 -9.68 10.37 17.03
CA VAL A 366 -8.29 9.93 16.84
C VAL A 366 -7.54 9.81 18.18
N SER A 367 -7.86 10.67 19.14
CA SER A 367 -7.22 10.68 20.46
C SER A 367 -7.78 9.65 21.43
N ASN A 368 -9.03 9.21 21.24
CA ASN A 368 -9.68 8.25 22.12
C ASN A 368 -9.78 6.87 21.44
N PRO A 369 -8.89 5.91 21.75
CA PRO A 369 -8.91 4.59 21.14
C PRO A 369 -10.19 3.83 21.55
N ALA A 370 -11.16 3.82 20.65
CA ALA A 370 -12.43 3.09 20.77
C ALA A 370 -12.55 2.04 19.65
N PRO A 371 -13.42 1.03 19.78
CA PRO A 371 -13.70 0.10 18.70
C PRO A 371 -14.06 0.83 17.40
N PHE A 372 -13.54 0.34 16.27
CA PHE A 372 -13.80 0.88 14.92
C PHE A 372 -13.43 2.36 14.72
N GLN A 373 -12.48 2.86 15.51
CA GLN A 373 -11.95 4.22 15.44
C GLN A 373 -11.76 4.73 14.00
N TRP A 374 -11.09 3.96 13.15
CA TRP A 374 -10.79 4.34 11.77
C TRP A 374 -12.03 4.40 10.87
N VAL A 375 -12.95 3.45 11.03
CA VAL A 375 -14.23 3.47 10.28
C VAL A 375 -15.07 4.69 10.69
N ARG A 376 -15.12 5.00 11.99
CA ARG A 376 -15.82 6.19 12.50
C ARG A 376 -15.19 7.48 11.97
N LEU A 377 -13.87 7.53 11.89
CA LEU A 377 -13.15 8.66 11.31
C LEU A 377 -13.45 8.80 9.81
N GLU A 378 -13.40 7.72 9.05
CA GLU A 378 -13.70 7.71 7.61
C GLU A 378 -15.14 8.17 7.32
N GLN A 379 -16.11 7.74 8.13
CA GLN A 379 -17.49 8.20 8.06
C GLN A 379 -17.62 9.69 8.37
N SER A 380 -16.96 10.18 9.43
CA SER A 380 -16.99 11.59 9.82
C SER A 380 -16.34 12.49 8.76
N LEU A 381 -15.25 12.01 8.14
CA LEU A 381 -14.59 12.66 7.00
C LEU A 381 -15.39 12.54 5.68
N LYS A 382 -16.47 11.75 5.67
CA LYS A 382 -17.30 11.46 4.50
C LYS A 382 -16.47 10.95 3.32
N LEU A 383 -15.52 10.05 3.60
CA LEU A 383 -14.66 9.49 2.56
C LEU A 383 -15.49 8.61 1.60
N PRO A 384 -15.33 8.78 0.28
CA PRO A 384 -15.86 7.85 -0.72
C PRO A 384 -15.36 6.41 -0.53
N PRO A 385 -16.07 5.39 -1.05
CA PRO A 385 -15.70 3.97 -0.85
C PRO A 385 -14.31 3.56 -1.38
N ASP A 386 -13.73 4.34 -2.29
CA ASP A 386 -12.39 4.13 -2.83
C ASP A 386 -11.29 4.84 -2.02
N GLN A 387 -11.66 5.68 -1.06
CA GLN A 387 -10.75 6.39 -0.16
C GLN A 387 -10.72 5.72 1.22
N ARG A 388 -9.56 5.74 1.86
CA ARG A 388 -9.38 5.11 3.18
C ARG A 388 -8.29 5.77 4.00
N THR A 389 -8.33 5.56 5.31
CA THR A 389 -7.27 5.89 6.25
C THR A 389 -6.27 4.74 6.35
N ARG A 390 -5.00 5.03 6.68
CA ARG A 390 -3.95 3.99 6.69
C ARG A 390 -3.01 4.06 7.89
N SER A 391 -2.60 5.24 8.28
CA SER A 391 -1.63 5.41 9.36
C SER A 391 -1.89 6.72 10.08
N VAL A 392 -1.58 6.76 11.39
CA VAL A 392 -1.50 8.00 12.14
C VAL A 392 -0.07 8.19 12.58
N LEU A 393 0.55 9.23 12.03
CA LEU A 393 1.73 9.83 12.62
C LEU A 393 1.24 10.77 13.73
N GLN A 394 1.15 10.25 14.95
CA GLN A 394 1.01 11.09 16.13
C GLN A 394 2.39 11.65 16.45
N GLN A 395 2.59 12.94 16.19
CA GLN A 395 3.82 13.62 16.60
C GLN A 395 3.52 14.48 17.81
N ARG A 396 4.12 14.11 18.95
CA ARG A 396 4.21 15.00 20.11
C ARG A 396 5.16 16.14 19.76
N ARG A 397 4.63 17.34 19.49
CA ARG A 397 5.44 18.55 19.29
C ARG A 397 4.87 19.70 20.08
N MET A 398 5.72 20.33 20.88
CA MET A 398 5.36 21.47 21.73
C MET A 398 5.18 22.80 20.97
N SER A 399 5.53 22.83 19.68
CA SER A 399 5.57 24.02 18.82
C SER A 399 4.50 23.92 17.73
N GLU A 400 3.82 25.04 17.44
CA GLU A 400 2.89 25.18 16.30
C GLU A 400 3.60 25.18 14.94
N GLN A 401 4.90 25.44 14.95
CA GLN A 401 5.72 25.58 13.77
C GLN A 401 6.60 24.33 13.60
N LEU A 402 6.48 23.70 12.44
CA LEU A 402 7.28 22.54 12.05
C LEU A 402 8.60 23.04 11.46
N GLY A 403 9.69 22.95 12.25
CA GLY A 403 11.04 23.35 11.83
C GLY A 403 11.79 22.30 11.00
N ASP A 404 11.23 21.09 10.84
CA ASP A 404 11.76 20.11 9.90
C ASP A 404 11.11 20.32 8.54
N ASP A 405 11.89 20.22 7.46
CA ASP A 405 11.35 20.35 6.11
C ASP A 405 10.41 19.16 5.76
N PRO A 406 9.18 19.42 5.27
CA PRO A 406 8.20 18.38 4.96
C PRO A 406 8.65 17.40 3.88
N VAL A 407 9.45 17.86 2.91
CA VAL A 407 9.99 17.01 1.86
C VAL A 407 10.97 16.01 2.46
N ILE A 408 11.88 16.47 3.33
CA ILE A 408 12.84 15.59 3.99
C ILE A 408 12.13 14.58 4.91
N ALA A 409 11.08 14.99 5.63
CA ALA A 409 10.28 14.08 6.44
C ALA A 409 9.63 12.97 5.61
N ALA A 410 9.04 13.30 4.46
CA ALA A 410 8.47 12.29 3.55
C ALA A 410 9.56 11.38 2.94
N LEU A 411 10.72 11.93 2.57
CA LEU A 411 11.85 11.14 2.07
C LEU A 411 12.43 10.19 3.13
N ASN A 412 12.44 10.58 4.42
CA ASN A 412 12.83 9.69 5.51
C ASN A 412 11.94 8.44 5.57
N HIS A 413 10.62 8.60 5.45
CA HIS A 413 9.71 7.45 5.44
C HIS A 413 9.98 6.52 4.24
N MET A 414 10.30 7.08 3.07
CA MET A 414 10.68 6.28 1.90
C MET A 414 12.04 5.59 2.10
N TRP A 415 13.01 6.28 2.70
CA TRP A 415 14.31 5.72 3.05
C TRP A 415 14.16 4.56 4.03
N GLU A 416 13.39 4.72 5.12
CA GLU A 416 13.06 3.64 6.07
C GLU A 416 12.43 2.44 5.35
N SER A 417 11.43 2.70 4.49
CA SER A 417 10.74 1.69 3.69
C SER A 417 11.69 0.93 2.75
N SER A 418 12.61 1.64 2.07
CA SER A 418 13.61 1.00 1.22
C SER A 418 14.57 0.12 2.02
N ARG A 419 14.98 0.54 3.21
CA ARG A 419 15.90 -0.23 4.05
C ARG A 419 15.24 -1.48 4.59
N GLU A 420 13.98 -1.39 5.00
CA GLU A 420 13.20 -2.55 5.42
C GLU A 420 13.11 -3.56 4.28
N PHE A 421 12.76 -3.11 3.06
CA PHE A 421 12.75 -3.96 1.87
C PHE A 421 14.14 -4.55 1.57
N ASN A 422 15.16 -3.70 1.49
CA ASN A 422 16.53 -4.05 1.11
C ASN A 422 17.21 -4.99 2.10
N SER A 423 16.81 -4.98 3.38
CA SER A 423 17.32 -5.91 4.39
C SER A 423 17.04 -7.38 4.05
N ARG A 424 16.00 -7.62 3.24
CA ARG A 424 15.56 -8.95 2.81
C ARG A 424 16.24 -9.38 1.52
N GLN A 425 16.73 -8.43 0.74
CA GLN A 425 17.27 -8.67 -0.60
C GLN A 425 18.77 -8.99 -0.59
N PRO A 426 19.24 -9.86 -1.50
CA PRO A 426 20.67 -10.02 -1.74
C PRO A 426 21.29 -8.70 -2.22
N GLN A 427 22.60 -8.54 -2.04
CA GLN A 427 23.33 -7.40 -2.59
C GLN A 427 23.20 -7.35 -4.11
N THR A 428 23.02 -6.13 -4.64
CA THR A 428 22.95 -5.92 -6.09
C THR A 428 24.35 -5.95 -6.66
N ARG A 429 24.64 -6.88 -7.57
CA ARG A 429 25.98 -7.03 -8.16
C ARG A 429 26.12 -6.13 -9.38
N ILE A 430 27.10 -5.22 -9.34
CA ILE A 430 27.40 -4.30 -10.44
C ILE A 430 28.80 -4.60 -10.98
N LYS A 431 28.91 -4.83 -12.29
CA LYS A 431 30.21 -5.06 -12.92
C LYS A 431 30.89 -3.74 -13.21
N LEU A 432 32.12 -3.55 -12.70
CA LEU A 432 32.98 -2.43 -13.06
C LEU A 432 33.57 -2.66 -14.46
N SER A 433 32.76 -2.38 -15.45
CA SER A 433 33.06 -2.54 -16.87
C SER A 433 32.46 -1.38 -17.66
N PRO A 434 32.72 -1.25 -18.97
CA PRO A 434 32.08 -0.22 -19.80
C PRO A 434 30.54 -0.19 -19.70
N SER A 435 29.89 -1.29 -19.28
CA SER A 435 28.43 -1.31 -19.03
C SER A 435 27.99 -0.38 -17.90
N VAL A 436 28.85 -0.11 -16.91
CA VAL A 436 28.52 0.76 -15.76
C VAL A 436 28.30 2.20 -16.21
N VAL A 437 28.89 2.60 -17.33
CA VAL A 437 28.77 3.95 -17.88
C VAL A 437 27.31 4.30 -18.16
N ARG A 438 26.56 3.35 -18.75
CA ARG A 438 25.15 3.54 -19.02
C ARG A 438 24.33 3.65 -17.73
N VAL A 439 24.62 2.81 -16.74
CA VAL A 439 23.87 2.79 -15.47
C VAL A 439 24.06 4.11 -14.70
N ILE A 440 25.29 4.61 -14.63
CA ILE A 440 25.61 5.90 -13.98
C ILE A 440 25.00 7.06 -14.77
N ARG A 441 25.10 7.04 -16.11
CA ARG A 441 24.48 8.07 -16.96
C ARG A 441 22.97 8.14 -16.76
N ASP A 442 22.30 7.00 -16.83
CA ASP A 442 20.84 6.93 -16.72
C ASP A 442 20.38 7.38 -15.32
N ALA A 443 21.14 7.04 -14.27
CA ALA A 443 20.90 7.53 -12.91
C ALA A 443 21.08 9.05 -12.80
N HIS A 444 22.20 9.61 -13.27
CA HIS A 444 22.48 11.05 -13.22
C HIS A 444 21.43 11.86 -13.97
N VAL A 445 21.10 11.48 -15.21
CA VAL A 445 20.09 12.17 -16.02
C VAL A 445 18.72 12.12 -15.35
N ARG A 446 18.35 10.97 -14.78
CA ARG A 446 17.09 10.83 -14.04
C ARG A 446 17.06 11.75 -12.82
N ASP A 447 18.12 11.77 -12.03
CA ASP A 447 18.20 12.53 -10.79
C ASP A 447 18.24 14.05 -11.08
N MET A 448 18.89 14.48 -12.17
CA MET A 448 18.84 15.86 -12.67
C MET A 448 17.45 16.28 -13.14
N LYS A 449 16.73 15.39 -13.83
CA LYS A 449 15.34 15.65 -14.24
C LYS A 449 14.44 15.81 -13.03
N LEU A 450 14.57 14.93 -12.04
CA LEU A 450 13.82 15.03 -10.79
C LEU A 450 14.16 16.32 -10.04
N ALA A 451 15.44 16.65 -9.88
CA ALA A 451 15.89 17.88 -9.23
C ALA A 451 15.27 19.13 -9.89
N ARG A 452 15.26 19.17 -11.23
CA ARG A 452 14.59 20.24 -11.97
C ARG A 452 13.09 20.32 -11.63
N THR A 453 12.37 19.19 -11.71
CA THR A 453 10.93 19.16 -11.39
C THR A 453 10.66 19.60 -9.95
N LEU A 454 11.47 19.15 -8.98
CA LEU A 454 11.37 19.58 -7.58
C LEU A 454 11.59 21.09 -7.45
N SER A 455 12.63 21.64 -8.07
CA SER A 455 12.96 23.07 -8.00
C SER A 455 11.89 23.99 -8.61
N GLU A 456 11.18 23.50 -9.64
CA GLU A 456 10.12 24.24 -10.33
C GLU A 456 8.78 24.16 -9.58
N SER A 457 8.52 23.01 -8.94
CA SER A 457 7.20 22.67 -8.40
C SER A 457 7.07 22.87 -6.89
N LEU A 458 8.15 22.78 -6.13
CA LEU A 458 8.16 22.77 -4.67
C LEU A 458 9.09 23.84 -4.09
N THR A 459 8.72 24.36 -2.93
CA THR A 459 9.64 25.10 -2.06
C THR A 459 10.20 24.14 -1.01
N ILE A 460 11.52 24.04 -0.92
CA ILE A 460 12.24 23.11 -0.04
C ILE A 460 13.26 23.93 0.77
N ALA A 461 13.13 23.97 2.10
CA ALA A 461 13.87 24.87 3.01
C ALA A 461 13.94 26.33 2.50
N GLY A 462 12.80 26.89 2.11
CA GLY A 462 12.72 28.25 1.57
C GLY A 462 13.40 28.50 0.23
N GLN A 463 13.92 27.45 -0.42
CA GLN A 463 14.48 27.54 -1.77
C GLN A 463 13.44 27.10 -2.79
N ARG A 464 13.25 27.91 -3.83
CA ARG A 464 12.48 27.58 -5.04
C ARG A 464 13.12 28.24 -6.26
N GLY A 465 13.06 27.57 -7.41
CA GLY A 465 13.53 28.11 -8.68
C GLY A 465 14.72 27.35 -9.28
N HIS A 466 15.00 27.65 -10.54
CA HIS A 466 15.94 26.88 -11.35
C HIS A 466 17.38 27.05 -10.86
N ARG A 467 18.08 25.91 -10.69
CA ARG A 467 19.53 25.86 -10.48
C ARG A 467 20.22 25.48 -11.78
N ASP A 468 21.45 25.96 -11.92
CA ASP A 468 22.32 25.55 -13.02
C ASP A 468 22.41 24.04 -13.08
N GLN A 469 22.06 23.49 -14.24
CA GLN A 469 22.19 22.07 -14.48
C GLN A 469 23.66 21.68 -14.55
N VAL A 470 23.97 20.44 -14.16
CA VAL A 470 25.35 19.95 -14.11
C VAL A 470 25.54 18.71 -14.97
N SER A 471 26.64 18.72 -15.71
CA SER A 471 27.22 17.55 -16.36
C SER A 471 27.95 16.66 -15.33
N LEU A 472 28.35 15.45 -15.72
CA LEU A 472 29.06 14.53 -14.82
C LEU A 472 30.36 14.04 -15.45
N ARG A 473 31.46 14.16 -14.71
CA ARG A 473 32.79 13.64 -15.07
C ARG A 473 33.26 12.68 -13.99
N VAL A 474 33.53 11.41 -14.35
CA VAL A 474 34.02 10.41 -13.39
C VAL A 474 35.28 9.73 -13.93
N ALA A 475 36.33 9.68 -13.12
CA ALA A 475 37.54 8.93 -13.40
C ALA A 475 37.71 7.78 -12.40
N PHE A 476 37.90 6.57 -12.91
CA PHE A 476 38.23 5.39 -12.12
C PHE A 476 39.68 4.98 -12.36
N LEU A 477 40.46 4.74 -11.31
CA LEU A 477 41.72 4.04 -11.46
C LEU A 477 41.45 2.56 -11.74
N SER A 478 42.10 2.00 -12.76
CA SER A 478 41.86 0.61 -13.23
C SER A 478 43.03 -0.35 -13.02
N LEU A 479 44.25 0.15 -12.77
CA LEU A 479 45.42 -0.68 -12.48
C LEU A 479 45.45 -1.05 -10.98
N GLY A 480 45.16 -2.31 -10.72
CA GLY A 480 45.26 -2.99 -9.44
C GLY A 480 44.94 -4.47 -9.63
N PRO A 481 45.19 -5.34 -8.63
CA PRO A 481 44.84 -6.74 -8.73
C PRO A 481 43.34 -6.87 -9.05
N LYS A 482 42.99 -7.72 -10.05
CA LYS A 482 41.61 -7.84 -10.56
C LYS A 482 40.60 -8.06 -9.43
N GLU A 483 40.99 -8.77 -8.38
CA GLU A 483 40.17 -9.10 -7.21
C GLU A 483 39.85 -7.90 -6.31
N ARG A 484 40.59 -6.79 -6.38
CA ARG A 484 40.44 -5.61 -5.49
C ARG A 484 40.08 -4.33 -6.23
N ARG A 485 39.47 -4.41 -7.43
CA ARG A 485 39.08 -3.22 -8.20
C ARG A 485 38.07 -2.31 -7.48
N HIS A 486 37.29 -2.86 -6.55
CA HIS A 486 36.34 -2.11 -5.72
C HIS A 486 37.03 -1.15 -4.73
N LEU A 487 38.31 -1.39 -4.39
CA LEU A 487 39.11 -0.55 -3.49
C LEU A 487 39.93 0.51 -4.23
N LEU A 488 39.88 0.54 -5.57
CA LEU A 488 40.63 1.52 -6.35
C LEU A 488 40.02 2.91 -6.19
N PRO A 489 40.83 3.97 -6.18
CA PRO A 489 40.33 5.34 -6.08
C PRO A 489 39.50 5.71 -7.30
N ALA A 490 38.49 6.53 -7.05
CA ALA A 490 37.63 7.17 -8.02
C ALA A 490 37.46 8.65 -7.65
N VAL A 491 37.36 9.50 -8.65
CA VAL A 491 37.14 10.94 -8.47
C VAL A 491 36.07 11.40 -9.44
N TYR A 492 35.21 12.31 -9.00
CA TYR A 492 34.23 12.94 -9.88
C TYR A 492 34.13 14.44 -9.67
N ALA A 493 33.57 15.09 -10.68
CA ALA A 493 33.20 16.49 -10.67
C ALA A 493 31.85 16.68 -11.38
N THR A 494 31.12 17.71 -10.98
CA THR A 494 29.83 18.10 -11.56
C THR A 494 29.87 19.53 -12.12
N PRO A 495 30.55 19.77 -13.26
CA PRO A 495 30.60 21.11 -13.84
C PRO A 495 29.24 21.53 -14.41
N VAL A 496 28.96 22.84 -14.36
CA VAL A 496 27.78 23.43 -15.01
C VAL A 496 27.74 23.07 -16.49
N GLY A 497 26.62 22.54 -16.96
CA GLY A 497 26.47 22.07 -18.33
C GLY A 497 25.25 21.17 -18.53
N ASP A 498 25.18 20.52 -19.70
CA ASP A 498 24.08 19.62 -20.03
C ASP A 498 24.10 18.36 -19.13
N PRO A 499 23.00 18.03 -18.42
CA PRO A 499 22.85 16.77 -17.68
C PRO A 499 23.14 15.51 -18.49
N SER A 500 22.92 15.54 -19.80
CA SER A 500 23.16 14.40 -20.69
C SER A 500 24.65 14.15 -20.96
N ASP A 501 25.49 15.16 -20.73
CA ASP A 501 26.94 15.11 -20.93
C ASP A 501 27.64 14.39 -19.77
N VAL A 502 27.50 13.06 -19.77
CA VAL A 502 28.15 12.17 -18.78
C VAL A 502 29.36 11.48 -19.41
N GLN A 503 30.55 11.82 -18.91
CA GLN A 503 31.82 11.22 -19.31
C GLN A 503 32.44 10.43 -18.17
N ILE A 504 32.71 9.15 -18.44
CA ILE A 504 33.31 8.22 -17.48
C ILE A 504 34.55 7.63 -18.13
N ARG A 505 35.70 7.77 -17.48
CA ARG A 505 37.00 7.32 -18.01
C ARG A 505 37.69 6.38 -17.03
N PHE A 506 38.32 5.35 -17.56
CA PHE A 506 39.14 4.42 -16.80
C PHE A 506 40.61 4.76 -17.04
N VAL A 507 41.29 5.23 -16.01
CA VAL A 507 42.70 5.59 -16.06
C VAL A 507 43.50 4.35 -15.70
N THR A 508 44.47 3.99 -16.55
CA THR A 508 45.38 2.89 -16.27
C THR A 508 46.54 3.37 -15.42
N LYS A 509 47.19 4.48 -15.79
CA LYS A 509 48.40 4.95 -15.11
C LYS A 509 48.18 5.15 -13.59
N PRO A 510 49.06 4.60 -12.73
CA PRO A 510 48.99 4.84 -11.30
C PRO A 510 49.23 6.33 -11.02
N VAL A 511 48.40 6.89 -10.15
CA VAL A 511 48.37 8.30 -9.78
C VAL A 511 48.20 8.39 -8.26
N GLN A 512 48.86 9.35 -7.64
CA GLN A 512 48.96 9.42 -6.17
C GLN A 512 47.95 10.38 -5.53
N THR A 513 47.30 11.26 -6.30
CA THR A 513 46.30 12.19 -5.78
C THR A 513 45.02 12.19 -6.62
N PRO A 514 43.85 12.53 -6.04
CA PRO A 514 42.60 12.68 -6.78
C PRO A 514 42.68 13.69 -7.94
N GLU A 515 43.40 14.80 -7.74
CA GLU A 515 43.61 15.83 -8.76
C GLU A 515 44.43 15.27 -9.93
N ALA A 516 45.48 14.50 -9.65
CA ALA A 516 46.29 13.86 -10.68
C ALA A 516 45.49 12.79 -11.44
N LEU A 517 44.60 12.07 -10.75
CA LEU A 517 43.68 11.11 -11.39
C LEU A 517 42.69 11.81 -12.31
N TYR A 518 42.07 12.90 -11.84
CA TYR A 518 41.15 13.70 -12.65
C TYR A 518 41.88 14.31 -13.86
N ALA A 519 43.05 14.91 -13.64
CA ALA A 519 43.85 15.52 -14.67
C ALA A 519 44.32 14.52 -15.74
N SER A 520 44.70 13.30 -15.33
CA SER A 520 45.05 12.24 -16.26
C SER A 520 43.86 11.76 -17.10
N ALA A 521 42.63 11.90 -16.60
CA ALA A 521 41.42 11.51 -17.32
C ALA A 521 40.91 12.62 -18.24
N PHE A 522 40.82 13.85 -17.75
CA PHE A 522 40.06 14.94 -18.38
C PHE A 522 40.89 16.20 -18.69
N GLY A 523 42.15 16.26 -18.27
CA GLY A 523 42.97 17.48 -18.31
C GLY A 523 42.82 18.34 -17.05
N ASP A 524 43.48 19.49 -17.01
CA ASP A 524 43.48 20.37 -15.84
C ASP A 524 42.05 20.79 -15.44
N GLY A 525 41.73 20.60 -14.16
CA GLY A 525 40.43 20.84 -13.56
C GLY A 525 40.52 21.74 -12.33
N SER A 526 41.57 22.56 -12.21
CA SER A 526 41.89 23.41 -11.06
C SER A 526 40.75 24.29 -10.52
N ASN A 527 39.74 24.62 -11.35
CA ASN A 527 38.57 25.41 -10.96
C ASN A 527 37.35 24.57 -10.52
N LEU A 528 37.45 23.25 -10.50
CA LEU A 528 36.34 22.36 -10.14
C LEU A 528 36.49 21.84 -8.72
N LYS A 529 35.37 21.77 -8.01
CA LYS A 529 35.30 21.05 -6.73
C LYS A 529 35.29 19.55 -7.03
N LEU A 530 36.38 18.88 -6.69
CA LEU A 530 36.51 17.43 -6.84
C LEU A 530 35.99 16.72 -5.59
N SER A 531 35.37 15.57 -5.81
CA SER A 531 34.97 14.64 -4.77
C SER A 531 35.62 13.28 -5.04
N ASP A 532 36.29 12.72 -4.03
CA ASP A 532 37.03 11.46 -4.12
C ASP A 532 36.48 10.38 -3.17
N ASP A 533 36.53 9.12 -3.61
CA ASP A 533 36.18 7.94 -2.82
C ASP A 533 36.83 6.70 -3.46
N THR A 534 36.59 5.51 -2.92
CA THR A 534 36.76 4.23 -3.59
C THR A 534 35.77 4.08 -4.76
N ALA A 535 36.10 3.24 -5.74
CA ALA A 535 35.23 2.94 -6.87
C ALA A 535 33.87 2.39 -6.41
N GLN A 536 33.84 1.57 -5.35
CA GLN A 536 32.59 1.09 -4.78
C GLN A 536 31.78 2.22 -4.12
N GLY A 537 32.38 3.00 -3.21
CA GLY A 537 31.70 4.11 -2.54
C GLY A 537 31.17 5.14 -3.54
N MET A 538 31.94 5.41 -4.60
CA MET A 538 31.54 6.28 -5.69
C MET A 538 30.31 5.75 -6.45
N ILE A 539 30.31 4.47 -6.82
CA ILE A 539 29.18 3.86 -7.53
C ILE A 539 27.95 3.77 -6.63
N GLU A 540 28.12 3.46 -5.34
CA GLU A 540 27.06 3.51 -4.33
C GLU A 540 26.42 4.90 -4.30
N HIS A 541 27.23 5.95 -4.15
CA HIS A 541 26.77 7.33 -4.11
C HIS A 541 26.05 7.76 -5.40
N LEU A 542 26.68 7.57 -6.57
CA LEU A 542 26.14 8.02 -7.85
C LEU A 542 24.87 7.28 -8.28
N LEU A 543 24.67 6.06 -7.81
CA LEU A 543 23.45 5.29 -8.08
C LEU A 543 22.38 5.47 -7.01
N GLY A 544 22.69 6.16 -5.90
CA GLY A 544 21.77 6.43 -4.80
C GLY A 544 21.57 5.25 -3.85
N TYR A 545 22.57 4.41 -3.68
CA TYR A 545 22.57 3.30 -2.71
C TYR A 545 23.26 3.70 -1.40
N GLU A 546 22.82 3.12 -0.29
CA GLU A 546 23.54 3.16 0.99
C GLU A 546 24.74 2.19 0.94
N ARG A 547 25.76 2.46 1.76
CA ARG A 547 26.95 1.61 1.87
C ARG A 547 26.59 0.14 2.13
N GLY A 548 27.13 -0.76 1.30
CA GLY A 548 26.91 -2.20 1.44
C GLY A 548 25.60 -2.72 0.86
N GLU A 549 24.82 -1.89 0.16
CA GLU A 549 23.65 -2.36 -0.61
C GLU A 549 24.05 -3.01 -1.93
N ILE A 550 25.15 -2.58 -2.53
CA ILE A 550 25.66 -3.16 -3.76
C ILE A 550 27.01 -3.83 -3.54
N GLU A 551 27.35 -4.72 -4.47
CA GLU A 551 28.66 -5.36 -4.55
C GLU A 551 29.25 -5.02 -5.93
N VAL A 552 30.37 -4.28 -5.96
CA VAL A 552 31.05 -3.96 -7.21
C VAL A 552 32.05 -5.06 -7.55
N ARG A 553 31.77 -5.80 -8.62
CA ARG A 553 32.62 -6.90 -9.10
C ARG A 553 33.50 -6.45 -10.25
N ALA A 554 34.74 -6.89 -10.23
CA ALA A 554 35.60 -6.83 -11.39
C ALA A 554 35.13 -7.80 -12.48
N VAL A 555 35.51 -7.51 -13.73
CA VAL A 555 35.45 -8.46 -14.84
C VAL A 555 36.65 -9.38 -14.81
#